data_AF-A0A538FLH9-F1
#
_entry.id   AF-A0A538FLH9-F1
#
_cell.length_a   1.000
_cell.length_b   1.000
_cell.length_c   1.000
_cell.angle_alpha   90.00
_cell.angle_beta   90.00
_cell.angle_gamma   90.00
#
_symmetry.space_group_name_H-M   'P 1'
#
loop_
_entity.id
_entity.type
_entity.pdbx_description
1 polymer ?
#
loop_
_entity_poly.entity_id
_entity_poly.type
_entity_poly.pdbx_seq_one_letter_code
_entity_poly.pdbx_strand_id
1 'polypeptide(L)' 'MRAIEPGNSALCAHCGAPVKFVARAQLRQVIANVYVDGTWDRVEHFHADCYVEAGEPYGDPAEKA' A
#
# COMPACT_ATOMS: atom_id res chain seq x y z
N MET A 1 8.35 -1.86 0.38
CA MET A 1 7.28 -2.30 -0.52
C MET A 1 7.18 -3.84 -0.53
N ARG A 2 6.00 -4.42 -0.81
CA ARG A 2 5.80 -5.89 -0.94
C ARG A 2 4.89 -6.28 -2.11
N ALA A 3 4.92 -7.54 -2.53
CA ALA A 3 4.02 -8.06 -3.57
C ALA A 3 2.54 -8.04 -3.12
N ILE A 4 1.63 -7.87 -4.08
CA ILE A 4 0.21 -8.08 -3.87
C ILE A 4 -0.07 -9.58 -3.90
N GLU A 5 -0.81 -10.07 -2.91
CA GLU A 5 -1.17 -11.49 -2.80
C GLU A 5 -2.59 -11.76 -3.31
N PRO A 6 -2.86 -12.98 -3.83
CA PRO A 6 -4.22 -13.40 -4.16
C PRO A 6 -5.18 -13.20 -2.98
N GLY A 7 -6.38 -12.70 -3.26
CA GLY A 7 -7.38 -12.44 -2.23
C GLY A 7 -7.26 -11.09 -1.53
N ASN A 8 -6.31 -10.23 -1.91
CA ASN A 8 -6.28 -8.86 -1.40
C ASN A 8 -7.56 -8.10 -1.78
N SER A 9 -8.25 -7.54 -0.78
CA SER A 9 -9.49 -6.78 -0.92
C SER A 9 -9.34 -5.31 -0.52
N ALA A 10 -8.13 -4.86 -0.18
CA ALA A 10 -7.90 -3.48 0.24
C ALA A 10 -8.13 -2.47 -0.90
N LEU A 11 -8.60 -1.28 -0.52
CA LEU A 11 -8.70 -0.12 -1.41
C LEU A 11 -7.45 0.76 -1.26
N CYS A 12 -7.02 1.36 -2.36
CA CYS A 12 -5.93 2.30 -2.35
C CYS A 12 -6.38 3.61 -1.68
N ALA A 13 -5.62 4.08 -0.68
CA ALA A 13 -5.91 5.32 0.02
C ALA A 13 -5.69 6.58 -0.83
N HIS A 14 -4.95 6.48 -1.94
CA HIS A 14 -4.76 7.60 -2.88
C HIS A 14 -5.87 7.69 -3.93
N CYS A 15 -6.12 6.61 -4.69
CA CYS A 15 -7.06 6.63 -5.83
C CYS A 15 -8.43 6.00 -5.55
N GLY A 16 -8.62 5.37 -4.39
CA GLY A 16 -9.87 4.69 -3.99
C GLY A 16 -10.13 3.35 -4.70
N ALA A 17 -9.33 2.98 -5.69
CA ALA A 17 -9.51 1.74 -6.45
C ALA A 17 -8.92 0.51 -5.72
N PRO A 18 -9.40 -0.72 -5.99
CA PRO A 18 -8.87 -1.93 -5.37
C PRO A 18 -7.38 -2.19 -5.68
N VAL A 19 -6.62 -2.55 -4.65
CA VAL A 19 -5.23 -3.03 -4.75
C VAL A 19 -5.23 -4.52 -5.10
N LYS A 20 -5.61 -4.84 -6.34
CA LYS A 20 -5.88 -6.21 -6.78
C LYS A 20 -4.63 -6.98 -7.22
N PHE A 21 -4.63 -8.27 -6.91
CA PHE A 21 -3.68 -9.21 -7.49
C PHE A 21 -3.94 -9.41 -8.99
N VAL A 22 -2.86 -9.51 -9.77
CA VAL A 22 -2.90 -9.89 -11.19
C VAL A 22 -1.77 -10.89 -11.44
N ALA A 23 -2.13 -12.13 -11.79
CA ALA A 23 -1.21 -13.28 -11.82
C ALA A 23 0.06 -13.09 -12.66
N ARG A 24 -0.02 -12.32 -13.75
CA ARG A 24 1.10 -12.11 -14.68
C ARG A 24 1.82 -10.76 -14.51
N ALA A 25 1.40 -9.91 -13.56
CA ALA A 25 1.87 -8.53 -13.50
C ALA A 25 2.77 -8.22 -12.29
N GLN A 26 3.07 -9.21 -11.41
CA GLN A 26 3.92 -9.07 -10.21
C GLN A 26 3.77 -7.71 -9.49
N LEU A 27 2.53 -7.22 -9.41
CA LEU A 27 2.24 -5.89 -8.91
C LEU A 27 2.62 -5.79 -7.43
N ARG A 28 3.06 -4.60 -7.03
CA ARG A 28 3.48 -4.31 -5.66
C ARG A 28 2.54 -3.31 -4.99
N GLN A 29 2.53 -3.35 -3.66
CA GLN A 29 1.79 -2.44 -2.81
C GLN A 29 2.66 -1.91 -1.67
N VAL A 30 2.23 -0.77 -1.15
CA VAL A 30 2.69 -0.23 0.13
C VAL A 30 1.57 -0.41 1.15
N ILE A 31 1.93 -0.89 2.33
CA ILE A 31 1.03 -1.04 3.47
C ILE A 31 1.60 -0.18 4.59
N ALA A 32 0.87 0.84 5.02
CA ALA A 32 1.28 1.77 6.06
C ALA A 32 0.41 1.55 7.30
N ASN A 33 1.04 1.20 8.44
CA ASN A 33 0.38 1.32 9.73
C ASN A 33 0.47 2.78 10.17
N VAL A 34 -0.69 3.40 10.34
CA VAL A 34 -0.82 4.80 10.76
C VAL A 34 -1.03 4.82 12.27
N TYR A 35 -0.22 5.64 12.93
CA TYR A 35 -0.30 5.91 14.36
C TYR A 35 -0.63 7.38 14.57
N VAL A 36 -1.58 7.66 15.46
CA VAL A 36 -1.96 9.01 15.88
C VAL A 36 -1.65 9.13 17.36
N ASP A 37 -0.88 10.14 17.76
CA ASP A 37 -0.44 10.35 19.15
C ASP A 37 0.18 9.11 19.81
N GLY A 38 1.00 8.38 19.04
CA GLY A 38 1.68 7.16 19.49
C GLY A 38 0.77 5.93 19.64
N THR A 39 -0.51 6.05 19.29
CA THR A 39 -1.49 4.95 19.34
C THR A 39 -1.80 4.46 17.93
N TRP A 40 -1.94 3.14 17.75
CA TRP A 40 -2.36 2.58 16.46
C TRP A 40 -3.75 3.10 16.10
N ASP A 41 -3.91 3.56 14.86
CA ASP A 41 -5.17 4.12 14.38
C ASP A 41 -5.77 3.29 13.24
N ARG A 42 -4.99 3.02 12.18
CA ARG A 42 -5.47 2.30 11.00
C ARG A 42 -4.35 1.74 10.14
N VAL A 43 -4.74 0.94 9.15
CA VAL A 43 -3.85 0.49 8.06
C VAL A 43 -4.31 1.09 6.75
N GLU A 44 -3.39 1.73 6.04
CA GLU A 44 -3.63 2.23 4.69
C GLU A 44 -2.86 1.40 3.66
N HIS A 45 -3.51 1.13 2.53
CA HIS A 45 -2.92 0.42 1.40
C HIS A 45 -2.78 1.35 0.21
N PHE A 46 -1.74 1.15 -0.59
CA PHE A 46 -1.50 1.90 -1.81
C PHE A 46 -1.04 0.97 -2.92
N HIS A 47 -1.44 1.23 -4.16
CA HIS A 47 -0.66 0.75 -5.30
C HIS A 47 0.75 1.35 -5.23
N ALA A 48 1.76 0.61 -5.72
CA ALA A 48 3.14 1.10 -5.73
C ALA A 48 3.26 2.48 -6.39
N ASP A 49 2.68 2.63 -7.58
CA ASP A 49 2.73 3.89 -8.34
C ASP A 49 1.98 5.01 -7.61
N CYS A 50 0.78 4.73 -7.11
CA CYS A 50 -0.01 5.71 -6.36
C CYS A 50 0.67 6.19 -5.07
N TYR A 51 1.51 5.37 -4.44
CA TYR A 51 2.28 5.80 -3.27
C TYR A 51 3.32 6.87 -3.65
N VAL A 52 3.98 6.68 -4.79
CA VAL A 52 4.96 7.64 -5.34
C VAL A 52 4.24 8.91 -5.83
N GLU A 53 3.11 8.77 -6.53
CA GLU A 53 2.30 9.91 -6.99
C GLU A 53 1.75 10.75 -5.82
N ALA A 54 1.44 10.11 -4.69
CA ALA A 54 1.04 10.78 -3.46
C ALA A 54 2.20 11.51 -2.74
N GLY A 55 3.42 11.44 -3.27
CA GLY A 55 4.60 12.05 -2.66
C GLY A 55 5.12 11.28 -1.44
N GLU A 56 4.87 9.97 -1.38
CA GLU A 56 5.41 9.08 -0.35
C GLU A 56 5.06 9.56 1.07
N PRO A 57 3.76 9.67 1.42
CA PRO A 57 3.28 10.38 2.61
C PRO A 57 3.80 9.83 3.95
N TYR A 58 4.31 8.61 3.96
CA TYR A 58 4.90 7.95 5.14
C TYR A 58 6.40 7.66 4.98
N GLY A 59 7.07 8.31 4.02
CA GLY A 59 8.48 8.12 3.69
C GLY A 59 8.77 6.87 2.87
N ASP A 60 10.04 6.50 2.77
CA ASP A 60 10.49 5.36 1.96
C ASP A 60 9.88 4.03 2.42
N PRO A 61 9.21 3.26 1.54
CA PRO A 61 8.55 2.04 1.94
C PRO A 61 9.57 0.90 2.08
N ALA A 62 9.82 0.43 3.31
CA ALA A 62 10.75 -0.67 3.61
C ALA A 62 10.63 -1.86 2.65
N GLU A 63 11.69 -2.17 1.89
CA GLU A 63 11.71 -3.30 0.95
C GLU A 63 11.63 -4.63 1.70
N LYS A 64 10.59 -5.41 1.44
CA LYS A 64 10.56 -6.82 1.82
C LYS A 64 10.94 -7.65 0.60
N ALA A 65 12.08 -8.36 0.73
CA ALA A 65 12.60 -9.31 -0.24
C ALA A 65 11.62 -10.48 -0.46
#